data_AF-A0A8J8A6U7-F1
#
_entry.id   AF-A0A8J8A6U7-F1
#
_cell.length_a   1.000
_cell.length_b   1.000
_cell.length_c   1.000
_cell.angle_alpha   90.00
_cell.angle_beta   90.00
_cell.angle_gamma   90.00
#
_symmetry.space_group_name_H-M   'P 1'
#
loop_
_entity.id
_entity.type
_entity.pdbx_description
1 polymer ?
#
loop_
_entity_poly.entity_id
_entity_poly.type
_entity_poly.pdbx_seq_one_letter_code
_entity_poly.pdbx_strand_id
1 'polypeptide(L)'
;MEEYFICPECGGDDVEVIKERGRELTLRCNECGNVWIITLPKLVKVPLIVSKHERSFKSEVELPEGEEIKVGDIVETEDDEVRITGIELEGDKRVNKGRIGEIKALWGESLTYPKVIKVSIYLPKGVTQAFKVKVPRDEEFVVGEVLEVGGYTFKVEKIKTERKMLHHGKARADEIVAIMGHQIPRARARRSLEIYRGYSRESG
;
A
#
# COMPACT_ATOMS: atom_id res chain seq x y z
N MET A 1 -9.84 -16.96 -3.66
CA MET A 1 -10.57 -17.34 -4.90
C MET A 1 -10.10 -18.68 -5.45
N GLU A 2 -8.82 -19.06 -5.26
CA GLU A 2 -8.24 -20.34 -5.72
C GLU A 2 -8.76 -21.59 -4.97
N GLU A 3 -9.20 -21.47 -3.72
CA GLU A 3 -9.63 -22.64 -2.92
C GLU A 3 -10.87 -23.37 -3.49
N TYR A 4 -11.71 -22.69 -4.29
CA TYR A 4 -12.93 -23.30 -4.83
C TYR A 4 -12.68 -24.31 -5.95
N PHE A 5 -11.48 -24.31 -6.54
CA PHE A 5 -11.06 -25.17 -7.65
C PHE A 5 -10.15 -26.32 -7.22
N ILE A 6 -10.14 -26.64 -5.92
CA ILE A 6 -9.46 -27.83 -5.40
C ILE A 6 -10.47 -28.97 -5.29
N CYS A 7 -10.14 -30.13 -5.87
CA CYS A 7 -10.99 -31.30 -5.80
C CYS A 7 -11.15 -31.77 -4.34
N PRO A 8 -12.37 -31.86 -3.80
CA PRO A 8 -12.57 -32.28 -2.40
C PRO A 8 -12.26 -33.76 -2.15
N GLU A 9 -12.18 -34.57 -3.21
CA GLU A 9 -11.93 -36.02 -3.11
C GLU A 9 -10.44 -36.37 -3.19
N CYS A 10 -9.69 -35.79 -4.14
CA CYS A 10 -8.28 -36.14 -4.34
C CYS A 10 -7.29 -34.99 -4.06
N GLY A 11 -7.77 -33.76 -3.84
CA GLY A 11 -6.93 -32.58 -3.64
C GLY A 11 -6.25 -32.04 -4.91
N GLY A 12 -6.57 -32.58 -6.08
CA GLY A 12 -6.06 -32.10 -7.37
C GLY A 12 -6.58 -30.71 -7.72
N ASP A 13 -5.78 -29.92 -8.42
CA ASP A 13 -6.06 -28.56 -8.88
C ASP A 13 -6.41 -28.48 -10.38
N ASP A 14 -6.27 -29.59 -11.11
CA ASP A 14 -6.74 -29.71 -12.50
C ASP A 14 -8.26 -29.96 -12.56
N VAL A 15 -9.00 -28.86 -12.69
CA VAL A 15 -10.47 -28.83 -12.61
C VAL A 15 -11.07 -28.08 -13.80
N GLU A 16 -12.02 -28.71 -14.49
CA GLU A 16 -12.80 -28.10 -15.58
C GLU A 16 -14.18 -27.63 -15.12
N VAL A 17 -14.65 -26.52 -15.69
CA VAL A 17 -16.04 -26.05 -15.53
C VAL A 17 -16.92 -26.71 -16.59
N ILE A 18 -17.82 -27.60 -16.17
CA ILE A 18 -18.71 -28.33 -17.10
C ILE A 18 -20.09 -27.68 -17.24
N LYS A 19 -20.47 -26.78 -16.33
CA LYS A 19 -21.75 -26.07 -16.37
C LYS A 19 -21.75 -24.79 -15.55
N GLU A 20 -22.40 -23.76 -16.07
CA GLU A 20 -22.57 -22.47 -15.40
C GLU A 20 -24.04 -22.06 -15.30
N ARG A 21 -24.47 -21.60 -14.11
CA ARG A 21 -25.82 -21.09 -13.84
C ARG A 21 -25.76 -19.90 -12.89
N GLY A 22 -25.61 -18.70 -13.45
CA GLY A 22 -25.46 -17.48 -12.64
C GLY A 22 -24.17 -17.55 -11.82
N ARG A 23 -24.28 -17.64 -10.49
CA ARG A 23 -23.12 -17.81 -9.58
C ARG A 23 -22.79 -19.27 -9.27
N GLU A 24 -23.62 -20.22 -9.69
CA GLU A 24 -23.40 -21.65 -9.45
C GLU A 24 -22.57 -22.25 -10.58
N LEU A 25 -21.45 -22.88 -10.24
CA LEU A 25 -20.59 -23.61 -11.18
C LEU A 25 -20.62 -25.10 -10.84
N THR A 26 -20.78 -25.95 -11.85
CA THR A 26 -20.53 -27.39 -11.73
C THR A 26 -19.14 -27.67 -12.27
N LEU A 27 -18.29 -28.23 -11.41
CA LEU A 27 -16.89 -28.52 -11.66
C LEU A 27 -16.68 -30.02 -11.82
N ARG A 28 -15.70 -30.43 -12.62
CA ARG A 28 -15.20 -31.81 -12.69
C ARG A 28 -13.69 -31.82 -12.52
N CYS A 29 -13.19 -32.70 -11.68
CA CYS A 29 -11.76 -32.95 -11.56
C CYS A 29 -11.28 -33.84 -12.72
N ASN A 30 -10.25 -33.40 -13.42
CA ASN A 30 -9.67 -34.14 -14.54
C ASN A 30 -8.82 -35.34 -14.08
N GLU A 31 -8.40 -35.38 -12.82
CA GLU A 31 -7.59 -36.47 -12.26
C GLU A 31 -8.41 -37.67 -11.78
N CYS A 32 -9.48 -37.43 -11.01
CA CYS A 32 -10.28 -38.50 -10.40
C CYS A 32 -11.72 -38.59 -10.92
N GLY A 33 -12.16 -37.62 -11.74
CA GLY A 33 -13.50 -37.58 -12.32
C GLY A 33 -14.60 -37.10 -11.36
N ASN A 34 -14.27 -36.72 -10.11
CA ASN A 34 -15.25 -36.21 -9.15
C ASN A 34 -15.95 -34.95 -9.69
N VAL A 35 -17.25 -34.82 -9.42
CA VAL A 35 -18.08 -33.68 -9.83
C VAL A 35 -18.70 -33.03 -8.61
N TRP A 36 -18.53 -31.71 -8.47
CA TRP A 36 -19.11 -30.95 -7.36
C TRP A 36 -19.62 -29.60 -7.84
N ILE A 37 -20.40 -28.95 -6.99
CA ILE A 37 -21.01 -27.66 -7.27
C ILE A 37 -20.47 -26.64 -6.28
N ILE A 38 -20.06 -25.49 -6.79
CA ILE A 38 -19.68 -24.32 -5.99
C ILE A 38 -20.63 -23.17 -6.28
N THR A 39 -20.79 -22.27 -5.32
CA THR A 39 -21.47 -20.99 -5.52
C THR A 39 -20.46 -19.88 -5.32
N LEU A 40 -20.15 -19.14 -6.38
CA LEU A 40 -19.28 -17.98 -6.33
C LEU A 40 -19.85 -16.92 -5.36
N PRO A 41 -19.00 -16.27 -4.57
CA PRO A 41 -19.45 -15.19 -3.71
C PRO A 41 -20.07 -14.08 -4.54
N LYS A 42 -21.09 -13.41 -3.99
CA LYS A 42 -21.64 -12.21 -4.61
C LYS A 42 -20.65 -11.07 -4.36
N LEU A 43 -20.15 -10.44 -5.41
CA LEU A 43 -19.31 -9.25 -5.28
C LEU A 43 -20.19 -8.01 -5.13
N VAL A 44 -19.76 -7.07 -4.30
CA VAL A 44 -20.39 -5.75 -4.15
C VAL A 44 -19.34 -4.66 -4.31
N LYS A 45 -19.73 -3.57 -4.98
CA LYS A 45 -18.90 -2.38 -5.12
C LYS A 45 -18.93 -1.58 -3.83
N VAL A 46 -17.76 -1.35 -3.25
CA VAL A 46 -17.59 -0.56 -2.03
C VAL A 46 -16.88 0.74 -2.40
N PRO A 47 -17.43 1.92 -2.05
CA PRO A 47 -16.73 3.19 -2.25
C PRO A 47 -15.38 3.20 -1.54
N LEU A 48 -14.33 3.62 -2.25
CA LEU A 48 -12.97 3.66 -1.74
C LEU A 48 -12.37 5.06 -1.95
N ILE A 49 -11.85 5.66 -0.88
CA ILE A 49 -11.12 6.91 -0.95
C ILE A 49 -9.63 6.60 -0.83
N VAL A 50 -8.88 6.82 -1.92
CA VAL A 50 -7.46 6.52 -2.01
C VAL A 50 -6.64 7.79 -1.83
N SER A 51 -5.84 7.84 -0.75
CA SER A 51 -4.88 8.91 -0.51
C SER A 51 -3.56 8.64 -1.22
N LYS A 52 -3.11 9.62 -2.01
CA LYS A 52 -1.79 9.69 -2.63
C LYS A 52 -1.09 10.95 -2.09
N HIS A 53 -0.39 10.77 -0.96
CA HIS A 53 0.22 11.84 -0.15
C HIS A 53 -0.75 12.98 0.25
N GLU A 54 -0.83 14.06 -0.54
CA GLU A 54 -1.58 15.28 -0.20
C GLU A 54 -2.93 15.39 -0.92
N ARG A 55 -3.25 14.46 -1.82
CA ARG A 55 -4.55 14.40 -2.50
C ARG A 55 -5.23 13.07 -2.23
N SER A 56 -6.55 13.11 -2.17
CA SER A 56 -7.39 11.92 -2.11
C SER A 56 -8.26 11.84 -3.36
N PHE A 57 -8.45 10.64 -3.86
CA PHE A 57 -9.21 10.35 -5.07
C PHE A 57 -10.34 9.38 -4.72
N LYS A 58 -11.51 9.60 -5.30
CA LYS A 58 -12.62 8.64 -5.19
C LYS A 58 -12.37 7.51 -6.19
N SER A 59 -12.58 6.30 -5.73
CA SER A 59 -12.49 5.05 -6.47
C SER A 59 -13.53 4.08 -5.89
N GLU A 60 -13.52 2.85 -6.38
CA GLU A 60 -14.35 1.75 -5.89
C GLU A 60 -13.55 0.45 -5.94
N VAL A 61 -13.96 -0.51 -5.13
CA VAL A 61 -13.38 -1.85 -5.11
C VAL A 61 -14.49 -2.89 -5.04
N GLU A 62 -14.35 -3.99 -5.79
CA GLU A 62 -15.30 -5.10 -5.77
C GLU A 62 -14.83 -6.15 -4.76
N LEU A 63 -15.63 -6.37 -3.72
CA LEU A 63 -15.28 -7.28 -2.63
C LEU A 63 -16.40 -8.31 -2.40
N PRO A 64 -16.08 -9.54 -1.96
CA PRO A 64 -17.07 -10.55 -1.61
C PRO A 64 -18.01 -10.09 -0.48
N GLU A 65 -19.31 -10.08 -0.74
CA GLU A 65 -20.34 -9.76 0.23
C GLU A 65 -20.28 -10.71 1.44
N GLY A 66 -20.31 -10.15 2.65
CA GLY A 66 -20.29 -10.92 3.88
C GLY A 66 -18.91 -11.29 4.41
N GLU A 67 -17.82 -11.06 3.66
CA GLU A 67 -16.45 -11.19 4.18
C GLU A 67 -16.13 -10.05 5.18
N GLU A 68 -15.12 -10.26 6.02
CA GLU A 68 -14.64 -9.24 6.97
C GLU A 68 -13.39 -8.57 6.40
N ILE A 69 -13.35 -7.24 6.41
CA ILE A 69 -12.17 -6.44 6.07
C ILE A 69 -11.69 -5.67 7.30
N LYS A 70 -10.38 -5.45 7.39
CA LYS A 70 -9.70 -4.82 8.52
C LYS A 70 -8.79 -3.69 8.06
N VAL A 71 -8.55 -2.74 8.96
CA VAL A 71 -7.48 -1.75 8.78
C VAL A 71 -6.14 -2.48 8.71
N GLY A 72 -5.37 -2.18 7.67
CA GLY A 72 -4.11 -2.82 7.33
C GLY A 72 -4.20 -3.82 6.17
N ASP A 73 -5.41 -4.30 5.83
CA ASP A 73 -5.61 -5.17 4.67
C ASP A 73 -5.25 -4.43 3.38
N ILE A 74 -4.82 -5.17 2.36
CA ILE A 74 -4.51 -4.64 1.03
C ILE A 74 -5.59 -5.12 0.09
N VAL A 75 -6.17 -4.18 -0.66
CA VAL A 75 -7.14 -4.46 -1.71
C VAL A 75 -6.58 -3.99 -3.05
N GLU A 76 -6.87 -4.74 -4.10
CA GLU A 76 -6.50 -4.40 -5.47
C GLU A 76 -7.67 -3.70 -6.15
N THR A 77 -7.38 -2.60 -6.84
CA THR A 77 -8.29 -1.95 -7.79
C THR A 77 -7.72 -2.05 -9.19
N GLU A 78 -8.46 -1.59 -10.20
CA GLU A 78 -7.98 -1.60 -11.59
C GLU A 78 -6.64 -0.85 -11.78
N ASP A 79 -6.40 0.20 -10.99
CA ASP A 79 -5.26 1.12 -11.16
C ASP A 79 -4.28 1.16 -9.97
N ASP A 80 -4.56 0.44 -8.87
CA ASP A 80 -3.81 0.62 -7.62
C ASP A 80 -3.85 -0.60 -6.70
N GLU A 81 -2.84 -0.70 -5.84
CA GLU A 81 -2.85 -1.55 -4.65
C GLU A 81 -3.06 -0.63 -3.45
N VAL A 82 -4.11 -0.84 -2.67
CA VAL A 82 -4.52 0.10 -1.62
C VAL A 82 -4.51 -0.56 -0.26
N ARG A 83 -3.69 -0.03 0.66
CA ARG A 83 -3.72 -0.44 2.06
C ARG A 83 -4.84 0.29 2.79
N ILE A 84 -5.78 -0.44 3.37
CA ILE A 84 -6.87 0.12 4.15
C ILE A 84 -6.34 0.81 5.40
N THR A 85 -6.65 2.08 5.56
CA THR A 85 -6.28 2.91 6.71
C THR A 85 -7.50 3.30 7.56
N GLY A 86 -8.71 3.12 7.04
CA GLY A 86 -9.94 3.38 7.78
C GLY A 86 -11.15 2.71 7.15
N ILE A 87 -12.10 2.33 7.99
CA ILE A 87 -13.38 1.75 7.59
C ILE A 87 -14.48 2.62 8.19
N GLU A 88 -15.38 3.10 7.34
CA GLU A 88 -16.50 3.96 7.68
C GLU A 88 -17.81 3.21 7.48
N LEU A 89 -18.63 3.18 8.53
CA LEU A 89 -19.99 2.66 8.52
C LEU A 89 -21.00 3.81 8.42
N GLU A 90 -22.27 3.47 8.29
CA GLU A 90 -23.36 4.44 8.38
C GLU A 90 -23.31 5.30 9.66
N GLY A 91 -23.77 6.54 9.56
CA GLY A 91 -23.67 7.53 10.65
C GLY A 91 -22.23 8.00 10.94
N ASP A 92 -21.34 7.91 9.95
CA ASP A 92 -19.94 8.36 10.00
C ASP A 92 -19.09 7.69 11.10
N LYS A 93 -19.50 6.47 11.51
CA LYS A 93 -18.79 5.70 12.54
C LYS A 93 -17.55 5.03 11.96
N ARG A 94 -16.39 5.25 12.58
CA ARG A 94 -15.12 4.59 12.23
C ARG A 94 -14.85 3.35 13.06
N VAL A 95 -14.44 2.28 12.41
CA VAL A 95 -14.12 0.97 13.01
C VAL A 95 -12.79 0.42 12.47
N ASN A 96 -12.17 -0.51 13.21
CA ASN A 96 -10.95 -1.19 12.76
C ASN A 96 -11.22 -2.42 11.89
N LYS A 97 -12.46 -2.90 11.88
CA LYS A 97 -12.93 -4.03 11.06
C LYS A 97 -14.42 -3.92 10.77
N GLY A 98 -14.88 -4.43 9.65
CA GLY A 98 -16.28 -4.39 9.25
C GLY A 98 -16.62 -5.47 8.23
N ARG A 99 -17.92 -5.77 8.10
CA ARG A 99 -18.40 -6.76 7.15
C ARG A 99 -18.74 -6.11 5.82
N ILE A 100 -18.26 -6.69 4.72
CA ILE A 100 -18.58 -6.22 3.36
C ILE A 100 -20.10 -6.30 3.16
N GLY A 101 -20.72 -5.19 2.75
CA GLY A 101 -22.17 -5.00 2.68
C GLY A 101 -22.73 -4.08 3.76
N GLU A 102 -22.04 -3.91 4.88
CA GLU A 102 -22.40 -2.95 5.96
C GLU A 102 -21.54 -1.68 5.91
N ILE A 103 -20.52 -1.66 5.06
CA ILE A 103 -19.53 -0.58 4.94
C ILE A 103 -20.06 0.50 4.02
N LYS A 104 -20.05 1.74 4.52
CA LYS A 104 -20.39 2.94 3.76
C LYS A 104 -19.23 3.36 2.85
N ALA A 105 -18.02 3.39 3.38
CA ALA A 105 -16.81 3.73 2.63
C ALA A 105 -15.54 3.14 3.23
N LEU A 106 -14.60 2.80 2.38
CA LEU A 106 -13.23 2.45 2.74
C LEU A 106 -12.32 3.65 2.50
N TRP A 107 -11.30 3.77 3.35
CA TRP A 107 -10.23 4.75 3.22
C TRP A 107 -8.90 4.01 3.16
N GLY A 108 -8.02 4.40 2.25
CA GLY A 108 -6.76 3.71 2.07
C GLY A 108 -5.65 4.57 1.51
N GLU A 109 -4.43 4.08 1.65
CA GLU A 109 -3.22 4.67 1.08
C GLU A 109 -2.80 3.85 -0.14
N SER A 110 -2.56 4.52 -1.27
CA SER A 110 -2.00 3.89 -2.47
C SER A 110 -0.59 3.39 -2.21
N LEU A 111 -0.33 2.12 -2.53
CA LEU A 111 0.97 1.48 -2.46
C LEU A 111 1.76 1.61 -3.77
N THR A 112 1.09 1.85 -4.89
CA THR A 112 1.75 2.12 -6.17
C THR A 112 2.32 3.55 -6.24
N TYR A 113 1.72 4.49 -5.51
CA TYR A 113 2.24 5.85 -5.42
C TYR A 113 3.51 5.90 -4.55
N PRO A 114 4.60 6.56 -5.00
CA PRO A 114 5.83 6.70 -4.22
C PRO A 114 5.60 7.29 -2.83
N LYS A 115 6.32 6.79 -1.81
CA LYS A 115 6.28 7.42 -0.48
C LYS A 115 6.93 8.80 -0.59
N VAL A 116 6.29 9.79 0.02
CA VAL A 116 6.90 11.11 0.20
C VAL A 116 7.40 11.25 1.62
N ILE A 117 8.72 11.33 1.80
CA ILE A 117 9.37 11.44 3.11
C ILE A 117 10.04 12.81 3.28
N LYS A 118 10.15 13.27 4.53
CA LYS A 118 10.87 14.50 4.85
C LYS A 118 12.37 14.24 4.93
N VAL A 119 13.18 15.15 4.41
CA VAL A 119 14.63 15.14 4.61
C VAL A 119 15.03 16.44 5.28
N SER A 120 15.67 16.37 6.44
CA SER A 120 16.18 17.54 7.16
C SER A 120 17.70 17.48 7.27
N ILE A 121 18.36 18.46 6.67
CA ILE A 121 19.82 18.56 6.63
C ILE A 121 20.27 19.66 7.59
N TYR A 122 21.06 19.29 8.57
CA TYR A 122 21.68 20.22 9.51
C TYR A 122 22.92 20.85 8.85
N LEU A 123 22.86 22.16 8.67
CA LEU A 123 23.92 22.99 8.12
C LEU A 123 24.71 23.69 9.24
N PRO A 124 25.90 24.22 8.94
CA PRO A 124 26.64 25.05 9.89
C PRO A 124 25.81 26.23 10.43
N LYS A 125 26.17 26.71 11.62
CA LYS A 125 25.50 27.84 12.30
C LYS A 125 24.03 27.57 12.71
N GLY A 126 23.66 26.30 12.88
CA GLY A 126 22.34 25.91 13.39
C GLY A 126 21.20 26.03 12.39
N VAL A 127 21.51 26.20 11.09
CA VAL A 127 20.51 26.25 10.03
C VAL A 127 20.07 24.83 9.66
N THR A 128 18.78 24.62 9.42
CA THR A 128 18.26 23.34 8.90
C THR A 128 17.59 23.56 7.56
N GLN A 129 18.05 22.86 6.53
CA GLN A 129 17.40 22.83 5.22
C GLN A 129 16.47 21.62 5.15
N ALA A 130 15.20 21.82 4.78
CA ALA A 130 14.21 20.76 4.67
C ALA A 130 13.79 20.52 3.22
N PHE A 131 13.58 19.27 2.87
CA PHE A 131 13.02 18.83 1.58
C PHE A 131 11.92 17.80 1.81
N LYS A 132 11.00 17.70 0.85
CA LYS A 132 10.18 16.50 0.65
C LYS A 132 10.74 15.77 -0.56
N VAL A 133 10.93 14.47 -0.46
CA VAL A 133 11.44 13.64 -1.56
C VAL A 133 10.47 12.51 -1.82
N LYS A 134 10.30 12.14 -3.10
CA LYS A 134 9.53 10.95 -3.48
C LYS A 134 10.48 9.78 -3.67
N VAL A 135 10.12 8.63 -3.10
CA VAL A 135 10.95 7.42 -3.09
C VAL A 135 10.06 6.19 -3.31
N PRO A 136 10.50 5.18 -4.08
CA PRO A 136 9.91 3.85 -4.08
C PRO A 136 9.69 3.33 -2.65
N ARG A 137 8.53 2.72 -2.37
CA ARG A 137 8.14 2.30 -1.01
C ARG A 137 9.03 1.19 -0.46
N ASP A 138 9.56 0.35 -1.33
CA ASP A 138 10.43 -0.76 -1.00
C ASP A 138 11.89 -0.35 -0.78
N GLU A 139 12.27 0.87 -1.17
CA GLU A 139 13.64 1.38 -1.03
C GLU A 139 14.08 1.43 0.44
N GLU A 140 15.22 0.82 0.73
CA GLU A 140 15.81 0.84 2.07
C GLU A 140 16.74 2.04 2.27
N PHE A 141 16.64 2.66 3.45
CA PHE A 141 17.54 3.70 3.93
C PHE A 141 18.29 3.22 5.17
N VAL A 142 19.57 3.57 5.27
CA VAL A 142 20.50 3.08 6.30
C VAL A 142 21.10 4.25 7.05
N VAL A 143 21.08 4.19 8.38
CA VAL A 143 21.82 5.16 9.19
C VAL A 143 23.32 5.03 8.89
N GLY A 144 23.93 6.16 8.53
CA GLY A 144 25.33 6.27 8.15
C GLY A 144 25.57 6.36 6.64
N GLU A 145 24.58 6.11 5.79
CA GLU A 145 24.73 6.30 4.35
C GLU A 145 24.81 7.79 3.98
N VAL A 146 25.46 8.10 2.86
CA VAL A 146 25.59 9.46 2.35
C VAL A 146 24.64 9.65 1.17
N LEU A 147 23.76 10.64 1.27
CA LEU A 147 22.72 10.94 0.28
C LEU A 147 22.91 12.37 -0.24
N GLU A 148 22.33 12.62 -1.42
CA GLU A 148 22.22 13.97 -1.97
C GLU A 148 20.75 14.33 -2.17
N VAL A 149 20.38 15.58 -1.89
CA VAL A 149 19.09 16.14 -2.30
C VAL A 149 19.26 17.64 -2.53
N GLY A 150 18.75 18.15 -3.65
CA GLY A 150 18.77 19.59 -3.95
C GLY A 150 20.17 20.21 -3.94
N GLY A 151 21.20 19.45 -4.33
CA GLY A 151 22.60 19.89 -4.30
C GLY A 151 23.29 19.82 -2.94
N TYR A 152 22.60 19.36 -1.89
CA TYR A 152 23.17 19.14 -0.56
C TYR A 152 23.53 17.67 -0.37
N THR A 153 24.80 17.39 -0.13
CA THR A 153 25.28 16.08 0.31
C THR A 153 25.28 16.00 1.84
N PHE A 154 24.70 14.96 2.41
CA PHE A 154 24.59 14.78 3.87
C PHE A 154 24.71 13.31 4.26
N LYS A 155 25.15 13.04 5.49
CA LYS A 155 25.18 11.69 6.05
C LYS A 155 23.96 11.48 6.93
N VAL A 156 23.21 10.41 6.68
CA VAL A 156 22.06 10.04 7.50
C VAL A 156 22.53 9.69 8.91
N GLU A 157 21.99 10.37 9.91
CA GLU A 157 22.27 10.09 11.33
C GLU A 157 21.06 9.53 12.05
N LYS A 158 19.86 9.93 11.61
CA LYS A 158 18.61 9.50 12.22
C LYS A 158 17.55 9.23 11.16
N ILE A 159 16.83 8.13 11.33
CA ILE A 159 15.66 7.82 10.51
C ILE A 159 14.45 7.77 11.46
N LYS A 160 13.50 8.69 11.27
CA LYS A 160 12.21 8.66 11.96
C LYS A 160 11.27 7.76 11.18
N THR A 161 10.88 6.64 11.78
CA THR A 161 9.80 5.79 11.29
C THR A 161 8.47 6.20 11.93
N GLU A 162 7.36 5.62 11.47
CA GLU A 162 6.03 5.81 12.09
C GLU A 162 6.00 5.35 13.56
N ARG A 163 6.85 4.39 13.93
CA ARG A 163 6.86 3.77 15.27
C ARG A 163 7.94 4.33 16.20
N LYS A 164 9.13 4.63 15.67
CA LYS A 164 10.31 4.99 16.48
C LYS A 164 11.36 5.80 15.72
N MET A 165 12.29 6.37 16.46
CA MET A 165 13.52 6.95 15.93
C MET A 165 14.63 5.90 15.87
N LEU A 166 15.29 5.78 14.73
CA LEU A 166 16.47 4.93 14.53
C LEU A 166 17.73 5.79 14.55
N HIS A 167 18.71 5.36 15.35
CA HIS A 167 20.07 5.93 15.42
C HIS A 167 21.13 4.98 14.85
N HIS A 168 20.72 3.78 14.42
CA HIS A 168 21.51 2.76 13.75
C HIS A 168 20.56 1.84 12.97
N GLY A 169 21.10 1.03 12.05
CA GLY A 169 20.33 0.07 11.26
C GLY A 169 19.68 0.70 10.03
N LYS A 170 18.61 0.08 9.54
CA LYS A 170 17.93 0.43 8.29
C LYS A 170 16.41 0.39 8.44
N ALA A 171 15.70 1.06 7.53
CA ALA A 171 14.25 1.01 7.41
C ALA A 171 13.82 1.11 5.93
N ARG A 172 12.69 0.50 5.58
CA ARG A 172 12.06 0.65 4.26
C ARG A 172 11.32 1.98 4.20
N ALA A 173 11.34 2.64 3.04
CA ALA A 173 10.71 3.93 2.82
C ALA A 173 9.23 3.96 3.24
N ASP A 174 8.50 2.86 3.03
CA ASP A 174 7.09 2.73 3.41
C ASP A 174 6.82 3.08 4.89
N GLU A 175 7.78 2.78 5.77
CA GLU A 175 7.70 3.03 7.22
C GLU A 175 8.33 4.35 7.65
N ILE A 176 9.03 5.05 6.75
CA ILE A 176 9.80 6.26 7.07
C ILE A 176 8.91 7.50 6.97
N VAL A 177 9.02 8.34 8.00
CA VAL A 177 8.43 9.68 8.06
C VAL A 177 9.47 10.74 7.71
N ALA A 178 10.69 10.61 8.23
CA ALA A 178 11.75 11.57 7.98
C ALA A 178 13.16 10.96 8.07
N ILE A 179 14.09 11.53 7.32
CA ILE A 179 15.53 11.26 7.38
C ILE A 179 16.24 12.55 7.78
N MET A 180 17.18 12.44 8.71
CA MET A 180 17.90 13.59 9.26
C MET A 180 19.40 13.32 9.32
N GLY A 181 20.19 14.37 9.12
CA GLY A 181 21.64 14.26 9.20
C GLY A 181 22.38 15.56 8.94
N HIS A 182 23.68 15.56 9.22
CA HIS A 182 24.54 16.71 8.96
C HIS A 182 25.05 16.71 7.53
N GLN A 183 25.19 17.90 6.97
CA GLN A 183 25.83 18.10 5.68
C GLN A 183 27.29 17.59 5.73
N ILE A 184 27.70 16.89 4.67
CA ILE A 184 29.10 16.56 4.43
C ILE A 184 29.47 17.10 3.05
N PRO A 185 29.96 18.35 2.96
CA PRO A 185 30.32 18.96 1.68
C PRO A 185 31.35 18.11 0.94
N ARG A 186 31.20 17.99 -0.38
CA ARG A 186 32.13 17.29 -1.29
C ARG A 186 32.27 15.78 -1.06
N ALA A 187 31.48 15.18 -0.18
CA ALA A 187 31.41 13.72 -0.08
C ALA A 187 30.76 13.14 -1.35
N ARG A 188 31.11 11.89 -1.69
CA ARG A 188 30.42 11.16 -2.74
C ARG A 188 29.13 10.58 -2.18
N ALA A 189 27.99 11.03 -2.70
CA ALA A 189 26.70 10.45 -2.35
C ALA A 189 26.56 9.05 -2.96
N ARG A 190 25.90 8.15 -2.24
CA ARG A 190 25.50 6.83 -2.74
C ARG A 190 24.44 6.96 -3.83
N ARG A 191 23.52 7.91 -3.66
CA ARG A 191 22.41 8.23 -4.58
C ARG A 191 21.93 9.66 -4.36
N SER A 192 21.24 10.20 -5.37
CA SER A 192 20.57 11.50 -5.31
C SER A 192 19.05 11.28 -5.22
N LEU A 193 18.38 11.98 -4.31
CA LEU A 193 16.96 11.85 -4.05
C LEU A 193 16.17 12.87 -4.86
N GLU A 194 15.07 12.43 -5.46
CA GLU A 194 14.21 13.29 -6.24
C GLU A 194 13.28 14.12 -5.33
N ILE A 195 13.35 15.45 -5.45
CA ILE A 195 12.49 16.37 -4.69
C ILE A 195 11.04 16.21 -5.15
N TYR A 196 10.15 15.97 -4.21
CA TYR A 196 8.71 16.04 -4.41
C TYR A 196 8.28 17.51 -4.53
N ARG A 197 7.75 17.89 -5.70
CA ARG A 197 7.34 19.27 -6.02
C ARG A 197 5.85 19.54 -5.84
N GLY A 198 5.11 18.59 -5.26
CA GLY A 198 3.65 18.66 -5.21
C GLY A 198 2.98 18.09 -6.45
N TYR A 199 1.67 17.97 -6.41
CA TYR A 199 0.88 17.75 -7.62
C TYR A 199 0.92 19.02 -8.50
N SER A 200 1.21 18.86 -9.79
CA SER A 200 1.04 19.93 -10.77
C SER A 200 -0.42 20.43 -10.75
N ARG A 201 -0.61 21.72 -11.03
CA ARG A 201 -1.94 22.36 -11.08
C ARG A 201 -2.80 21.95 -12.28
N GLU A 202 -2.35 21.04 -13.14
CA GLU A 202 -2.95 20.74 -14.45
C GLU A 202 -3.56 19.34 -14.54
N SER A 203 -4.18 18.85 -13.47
CA SER A 203 -4.94 17.60 -13.50
C SER A 203 -6.16 17.72 -12.61
N GLY A 204 -7.05 18.61 -13.04
CA GLY A 204 -8.43 18.74 -12.58
C GLY A 204 -9.34 18.77 -13.81
#